data_AF-A0A660E3C8-F1
#
_entry.id   AF-A0A660E3C8-F1
#
_cell.length_a   1.000
_cell.length_b   1.000
_cell.length_c   1.000
_cell.angle_alpha   90.00
_cell.angle_beta   90.00
_cell.angle_gamma   90.00
#
_symmetry.space_group_name_H-M   'P 1'
#
loop_
_entity.id
_entity.type
_entity.pdbx_description
1 polymer ?
#
loop_
_entity_poly.entity_id
_entity_poly.type
_entity_poly.pdbx_seq_one_letter_code
_entity_poly.pdbx_strand_id
1 'polypeptide(L)'
;MSPNDLVLYLQRIQVLPTQDFWWQPFGRTAIEVDIDGKRQVYQLDLAQQSLKVFQASSQTEMSGDFHLQQQFTLTKAQLAVLPQPAAALG
;
A
#
# COMPACT_ATOMS: atom_id res chain seq x y z
N MET A 1 6.83 -7.11 8.52
CA MET A 1 6.71 -5.73 8.07
C MET A 1 5.61 -5.08 8.87
N SER A 2 5.89 -3.98 9.55
CA SER A 2 4.86 -3.18 10.21
C SER A 2 4.14 -2.27 9.20
N PRO A 3 2.94 -1.75 9.49
CA PRO A 3 2.28 -0.77 8.64
C PRO A 3 3.13 0.49 8.39
N ASN A 4 3.86 0.96 9.40
CA ASN A 4 4.79 2.09 9.26
C ASN A 4 5.91 1.80 8.25
N ASP A 5 6.52 0.61 8.32
CA ASP A 5 7.55 0.20 7.36
C ASP A 5 7.01 0.18 5.93
N LEU A 6 5.76 -0.26 5.76
CA LEU A 6 5.10 -0.31 4.47
C LEU A 6 4.88 1.10 3.91
N VAL A 7 4.40 2.06 4.72
CA VAL A 7 4.25 3.46 4.30
C VAL A 7 5.58 4.04 3.85
N LEU A 8 6.63 3.90 4.67
CA LEU A 8 7.98 4.39 4.34
C LEU A 8 8.52 3.77 3.05
N TYR A 9 8.29 2.48 2.84
CA TYR A 9 8.66 1.80 1.61
C TYR A 9 7.92 2.38 0.39
N LEU A 10 6.59 2.54 0.48
CA LEU A 10 5.77 3.08 -0.61
C LEU A 10 6.14 4.54 -0.93
N GLN A 11 6.51 5.34 0.07
CA GLN A 11 7.07 6.68 -0.14
C GLN A 11 8.41 6.62 -0.89
N ARG A 12 9.31 5.72 -0.47
CA ARG A 12 10.65 5.57 -1.08
C ARG A 12 10.60 5.16 -2.55
N ILE A 13 9.64 4.32 -2.92
CA ILE A 13 9.44 3.92 -4.32
C ILE A 13 8.51 4.88 -5.09
N GLN A 14 8.10 6.00 -4.47
CA GLN A 14 7.33 7.09 -5.06
C GLN A 14 5.99 6.66 -5.68
N VAL A 15 5.27 5.74 -5.03
CA VAL A 15 3.94 5.27 -5.48
C VAL A 15 2.78 5.87 -4.69
N LEU A 16 3.06 6.47 -3.53
CA LEU A 16 2.06 7.21 -2.77
C LEU A 16 1.72 8.55 -3.44
N PRO A 17 0.54 9.11 -3.15
CA PRO A 17 0.16 10.45 -3.62
C PRO A 17 1.18 11.49 -3.16
N THR A 18 1.38 12.52 -3.98
CA THR A 18 2.27 13.65 -3.67
C THR A 18 1.60 14.74 -2.84
N GLN A 19 0.27 14.72 -2.74
CA GLN A 19 -0.52 15.63 -1.89
C GLN A 19 -0.65 15.08 -0.46
N ASP A 20 -1.10 15.92 0.49
CA ASP A 20 -1.36 15.49 1.85
C ASP A 20 -2.43 14.38 1.88
N PHE A 21 -2.18 13.36 2.70
CA PHE A 21 -3.06 12.21 2.85
C PHE A 21 -3.05 11.71 4.29
N TRP A 22 -4.16 11.10 4.69
CA TRP A 22 -4.23 10.28 5.89
C TRP A 22 -4.04 8.81 5.51
N TRP A 23 -3.51 8.01 6.42
CA TRP A 23 -3.38 6.58 6.17
C TRP A 23 -3.65 5.77 7.44
N GLN A 24 -4.10 4.53 7.23
CA GLN A 24 -4.33 3.57 8.31
C GLN A 24 -4.00 2.13 7.85
N PRO A 25 -3.67 1.22 8.78
CA PRO A 25 -3.48 -0.19 8.45
C PRO A 25 -4.78 -0.81 7.90
N PHE A 26 -4.70 -1.48 6.75
CA PHE A 26 -5.83 -2.20 6.15
C PHE A 26 -5.63 -3.72 6.17
N GLY A 27 -4.37 -4.17 6.30
CA GLY A 27 -4.03 -5.58 6.41
C GLY A 27 -2.55 -5.76 6.70
N ARG A 28 -2.07 -7.00 6.68
CA ARG A 28 -0.67 -7.31 7.00
C ARG A 28 0.34 -6.69 6.03
N THR A 29 -0.04 -6.57 4.77
CA THR A 29 0.76 -5.97 3.69
C THR A 29 -0.04 -4.93 2.92
N ALA A 30 -1.00 -4.28 3.59
CA ALA A 30 -1.87 -3.29 2.96
C ALA A 30 -2.11 -2.09 3.87
N ILE A 31 -2.11 -0.89 3.26
CA ILE A 31 -2.55 0.35 3.90
C ILE A 31 -3.71 0.95 3.12
N GLU A 32 -4.62 1.60 3.84
CA GLU A 32 -5.60 2.50 3.26
C GLU A 32 -5.05 3.92 3.34
N VAL A 33 -5.21 4.67 2.25
CA VAL A 33 -4.81 6.06 2.09
C VAL A 33 -6.06 6.85 1.74
N ASP A 34 -6.37 7.87 2.52
CA ASP A 34 -7.46 8.80 2.28
C ASP A 34 -6.91 10.14 1.82
N ILE A 35 -7.43 10.60 0.69
CA ILE A 35 -7.10 11.87 0.06
C ILE A 35 -8.38 12.65 -0.17
N ASP A 36 -8.67 13.65 0.66
CA ASP A 36 -9.88 14.46 0.56
C ASP A 36 -11.18 13.61 0.48
N GLY A 37 -11.25 12.52 1.28
CA GLY A 37 -12.37 11.58 1.29
C GLY A 37 -12.33 10.52 0.18
N LYS A 38 -11.31 10.53 -0.68
CA LYS A 38 -11.06 9.47 -1.67
C LYS A 38 -10.14 8.42 -1.06
N ARG A 39 -10.69 7.26 -0.75
CA ARG A 39 -9.96 6.14 -0.13
C ARG A 39 -9.37 5.21 -1.17
N GLN A 40 -8.09 4.90 -1.03
CA GLN A 40 -7.34 3.96 -1.84
C GLN A 40 -6.64 2.93 -0.96
N VAL A 41 -6.62 1.66 -1.36
CA VAL A 41 -5.87 0.62 -0.66
C VAL A 41 -4.65 0.23 -1.49
N TYR A 42 -3.48 0.39 -0.89
CA TYR A 42 -2.20 -0.04 -1.45
C TYR A 42 -1.83 -1.38 -0.83
N GLN A 43 -1.88 -2.45 -1.61
CA GLN A 43 -1.58 -3.81 -1.19
C GLN A 43 -0.32 -4.32 -1.87
N LEU A 44 0.67 -4.66 -1.06
CA LEU A 44 1.91 -5.31 -1.49
C LEU A 44 1.70 -6.83 -1.53
N ASP A 45 1.85 -7.40 -2.73
CA ASP A 45 1.83 -8.83 -3.00
C ASP A 45 3.28 -9.31 -3.22
N LEU A 46 3.88 -9.82 -2.15
CA LEU A 46 5.27 -10.29 -2.16
C LEU A 46 5.45 -11.57 -2.99
N ALA A 47 4.41 -12.41 -3.11
CA ALA A 47 4.47 -13.64 -3.87
C ALA A 47 4.51 -13.34 -5.38
N GLN A 48 3.70 -12.37 -5.81
CA GLN A 48 3.66 -11.91 -7.20
C GLN A 48 4.62 -10.75 -7.49
N GLN A 49 5.39 -10.31 -6.49
CA GLN A 49 6.29 -9.16 -6.58
C GLN A 49 5.60 -7.93 -7.18
N SER A 50 4.37 -7.65 -6.73
CA SER A 50 3.55 -6.59 -7.29
C SER A 50 2.92 -5.72 -6.22
N LEU A 51 2.60 -4.49 -6.61
CA LEU A 51 1.81 -3.56 -5.83
C LEU A 51 0.46 -3.40 -6.53
N LYS A 52 -0.63 -3.63 -5.80
CA LYS A 52 -2.00 -3.44 -6.27
C LYS A 52 -2.58 -2.23 -5.56
N VAL A 53 -3.19 -1.33 -6.32
CA VAL A 53 -3.88 -0.14 -5.82
C VAL A 53 -5.36 -0.33 -6.12
N PHE A 54 -6.18 -0.30 -5.07
CA PHE A 54 -7.62 -0.40 -5.18
C PHE A 54 -8.26 0.93 -4.81
N GLN A 55 -9.29 1.35 -5.55
CA GLN A 55 -10.07 2.54 -5.24
C GLN A 55 -11.37 2.13 -4.55
N ALA A 56 -11.69 2.74 -3.41
CA ALA A 56 -12.99 2.57 -2.79
C ALA A 56 -14.09 3.20 -3.66
N SER A 57 -15.23 2.52 -3.79
CA SER A 57 -16.43 3.08 -4.41
C SER A 57 -16.91 4.31 -3.63
N SER A 58 -17.28 5.36 -4.36
CA SER A 58 -17.85 6.59 -3.80
C SER A 58 -19.36 6.47 -3.49
N GLN A 59 -19.98 5.34 -3.85
CA GLN A 59 -21.44 5.19 -3.81
C GLN A 59 -21.97 4.51 -2.54
N THR A 60 -21.12 3.87 -1.74
CA THR A 60 -21.53 3.13 -0.55
C THR A 60 -20.55 3.37 0.60
N GLU A 61 -21.05 3.81 1.75
CA GLU A 61 -20.28 3.84 3.01
C GLU A 61 -19.94 2.43 3.52
N MET A 62 -20.47 1.38 2.86
CA MET A 62 -20.11 0.01 3.12
C MET A 62 -18.76 -0.32 2.46
N SER A 63 -17.81 -0.68 3.31
CA SER A 63 -16.41 -1.05 3.09
C SER A 63 -16.15 -2.23 2.14
N GLY A 64 -17.10 -2.61 1.27
CA GLY A 64 -17.04 -3.82 0.44
C GLY A 64 -16.51 -3.60 -0.98
N ASP A 65 -16.70 -2.43 -1.58
CA ASP A 65 -16.46 -2.23 -3.00
C ASP A 65 -15.13 -1.51 -3.26
N PHE A 66 -14.03 -2.26 -3.13
CA PHE A 66 -12.71 -1.85 -3.59
C PHE A 66 -12.46 -2.42 -4.98
N HIS A 67 -12.30 -1.55 -5.98
CA HIS A 67 -12.02 -1.95 -7.34
C HIS A 67 -10.53 -1.80 -7.64
N LEU A 68 -9.91 -2.82 -8.26
CA LEU A 68 -8.53 -2.72 -8.69
C LEU A 68 -8.41 -1.58 -9.70
N GLN A 69 -7.67 -0.53 -9.31
CA GLN A 69 -7.44 0.64 -10.14
C GLN A 69 -6.14 0.48 -10.92
N GLN A 70 -5.09 0.00 -10.25
CA GLN A 70 -3.77 -0.14 -10.84
C GLN A 70 -3.04 -1.36 -10.26
N GLN A 71 -2.19 -1.97 -11.08
CA GLN A 71 -1.25 -3.00 -10.65
C GLN A 71 0.10 -2.76 -11.29
N PHE A 72 1.15 -2.81 -10.48
CA PHE A 72 2.52 -2.60 -10.91
C PHE A 72 3.37 -3.81 -10.51
N THR A 73 4.12 -4.37 -11.44
CA THR A 73 5.19 -5.31 -11.11
C THR A 73 6.38 -4.51 -10.57
N LEU A 74 6.87 -4.89 -9.39
CA LEU A 74 8.01 -4.24 -8.76
C LEU A 74 9.28 -4.62 -9.50
N THR A 75 10.11 -3.61 -9.76
CA THR A 75 11.45 -3.83 -10.32
C THR A 75 12.37 -4.45 -9.28
N LYS A 76 13.47 -5.06 -9.73
CA LYS A 76 14.52 -5.59 -8.83
C LYS A 76 15.04 -4.51 -7.86
N ALA A 77 15.15 -3.25 -8.30
CA ALA A 77 15.60 -2.15 -7.44
C ALA A 77 14.59 -1.82 -6.35
N GLN A 78 13.28 -1.85 -6.67
CA GLN A 78 12.21 -1.65 -5.69
C GLN A 78 12.14 -2.83 -4.69
N LEU A 79 12.29 -4.07 -5.17
CA LEU A 79 12.36 -5.24 -4.30
C LEU A 79 13.56 -5.21 -3.35
N ALA A 80 14.71 -4.69 -3.80
CA ALA A 80 15.93 -4.60 -3.00
C ALA A 80 15.82 -3.63 -1.80
N VAL A 81 14.89 -2.67 -1.85
CA VAL A 81 14.66 -1.70 -0.77
C VAL A 81 13.44 -2.05 0.10
N LEU A 82 12.86 -3.24 -0.08
CA LEU A 82 11.80 -3.74 0.78
C LEU A 82 12.27 -3.75 2.24
N PRO A 83 11.41 -3.34 3.20
CA PRO A 83 11.71 -3.47 4.60
C PRO A 83 11.98 -4.93 4.92
N GLN A 84 13.22 -5.23 5.26
CA GLN A 84 13.55 -6.56 5.77
C GLN A 84 12.74 -6.73 7.06
N PRO A 85 12.09 -7.88 7.28
CA PRO A 85 11.63 -8.19 8.63
C PRO A 85 12.87 -8.04 9.52
N ALA A 86 12.78 -7.19 10.55
CA ALA A 86 13.83 -7.10 11.54
C ALA A 86 14.15 -8.54 11.93
N ALA A 87 15.35 -9.01 11.57
CA ALA A 87 15.78 -10.33 11.94
C ALA A 87 15.55 -10.41 13.45
N ALA A 88 14.71 -11.34 13.89
CA ALA A 88 14.55 -11.59 15.30
C ALA A 88 15.97 -11.90 15.81
N LEU A 89 16.57 -10.96 16.53
CA LEU A 89 17.72 -11.23 17.36
C LEU A 89 17.17 -12.13 18.48
N GLY A 90 17.37 -13.44 18.30
CA GLY A 90 16.97 -14.50 19.22
C GLY A 90 17.62 -15.80 18.80
#